data_AF-A0A5C5UZ58-F1
#
_entry.id   AF-A0A5C5UZ58-F1
#
_cell.length_a   1.000
_cell.length_b   1.000
_cell.length_c   1.000
_cell.angle_alpha   90.00
_cell.angle_beta   90.00
_cell.angle_gamma   90.00
#
_symmetry.space_group_name_H-M   'P 1'
#
loop_
_entity.id
_entity.type
_entity.pdbx_description
1 polymer ?
#
loop_
_entity_poly.entity_id
_entity_poly.type
_entity_poly.pdbx_seq_one_letter_code
_entity_poly.pdbx_strand_id
1 'polypeptide(L)'
;MPDFSTLEREFLARLPDMRQHLEERIAQIPHGKVAKYGQIAVSMGDRLASRWIGEQLLHGPAAQLEGAHRVVRAGGKLGLYHTGEPADKARLLQSEGVAVDGDNVNLAKYEFCDFSGAAPLVDLRDWQQALAAKNRLSELPDEPALIAGLDVSYDGEEGVVAYVVFDYTTRELVWSQTNRLPVRFPYITSYLSYRELAFHLSVLAIAQRANRLADVLLVDGSGVLHPRRAGIASMLSALTGMPTIGVTKKHLCGSYAASDLSADHFCDLTISGDAGTSKLGAAILPTRKTKRPIFVSPGGLIDFDQAEAIVAHFMVGKRLPTPIGAADRLSRDAIG
;
A
#
# COMPACT_ATOMS: atom_id res chain seq x y z
N MET A 1 7.39 25.10 5.34
CA MET A 1 7.08 23.68 5.63
C MET A 1 5.76 23.62 6.38
N PRO A 2 4.80 22.75 6.01
CA PRO A 2 3.49 22.69 6.67
C PRO A 2 3.57 22.11 8.10
N ASP A 3 2.54 22.32 8.90
CA ASP A 3 2.38 21.65 10.20
C ASP A 3 1.89 20.21 9.98
N PHE A 4 2.72 19.22 10.33
CA PHE A 4 2.42 17.83 10.02
C PHE A 4 1.29 17.24 10.86
N SER A 5 1.04 17.79 12.06
CA SER A 5 -0.11 17.38 12.88
C SER A 5 -1.44 17.77 12.21
N THR A 6 -1.46 18.92 11.54
CA THR A 6 -2.62 19.41 10.79
C THR A 6 -2.84 18.60 9.53
N LEU A 7 -1.77 18.29 8.78
CA LEU A 7 -1.86 17.40 7.62
C LEU A 7 -2.37 16.00 8.01
N GLU A 8 -1.92 15.44 9.13
CA GLU A 8 -2.41 14.15 9.63
C GLU A 8 -3.93 14.17 9.85
N ARG A 9 -4.44 15.19 10.56
CA ARG A 9 -5.88 15.33 10.82
C ARG A 9 -6.68 15.50 9.54
N GLU A 10 -6.23 16.35 8.62
CA GLU A 10 -6.89 16.58 7.34
C GLU A 10 -6.88 15.32 6.45
N PHE A 11 -5.79 14.56 6.48
CA PHE A 11 -5.68 13.29 5.76
C PHE A 11 -6.67 12.26 6.31
N LEU A 12 -6.69 12.07 7.62
CA LEU A 12 -7.61 11.15 8.30
C LEU A 12 -9.07 11.50 8.07
N ALA A 13 -9.42 12.79 8.08
CA ALA A 13 -10.79 13.25 7.85
C ALA A 13 -11.32 12.96 6.43
N ARG A 14 -10.45 12.66 5.47
CA ARG A 14 -10.83 12.30 4.09
C ARG A 14 -10.96 10.80 3.85
N LEU A 15 -10.55 9.95 4.81
CA LEU A 15 -10.60 8.51 4.61
C LEU A 15 -12.05 8.00 4.72
N PRO A 16 -12.52 7.20 3.76
CA PRO A 16 -13.84 6.59 3.83
C PRO A 16 -13.87 5.42 4.80
N ASP A 17 -15.04 5.14 5.39
CA ASP A 17 -15.25 3.89 6.11
C ASP A 17 -15.47 2.75 5.11
N MET A 18 -14.37 2.06 4.77
CA MET A 18 -14.41 0.95 3.83
C MET A 18 -15.27 -0.21 4.31
N ARG A 19 -15.34 -0.44 5.63
CA ARG A 19 -16.11 -1.54 6.20
C ARG A 19 -17.61 -1.26 6.03
N GLN A 20 -18.05 -0.05 6.34
CA GLN A 20 -19.43 0.37 6.12
C GLN A 20 -19.83 0.19 4.65
N HIS A 21 -19.00 0.63 3.70
CA HIS A 21 -19.29 0.45 2.28
C HIS A 21 -19.38 -1.02 1.86
N LEU A 22 -18.60 -1.92 2.46
CA LEU A 22 -18.72 -3.35 2.20
C LEU A 22 -20.03 -3.92 2.76
N GLU A 23 -20.38 -3.55 4.00
CA GLU A 23 -21.65 -3.94 4.65
C GLU A 23 -22.85 -3.53 3.79
N GLU A 24 -22.87 -2.28 3.32
CA GLU A 24 -23.90 -1.74 2.43
C GLU A 24 -24.04 -2.52 1.12
N ARG A 25 -22.94 -3.04 0.56
CA ARG A 25 -22.98 -3.85 -0.67
C ARG A 25 -23.46 -5.26 -0.42
N ILE A 26 -23.03 -5.88 0.68
CA ILE A 26 -23.49 -7.24 1.02
C ILE A 26 -25.01 -7.24 1.25
N ALA A 27 -25.52 -6.22 1.96
CA ALA A 27 -26.96 -6.07 2.23
C ALA A 27 -27.83 -5.94 0.96
N GLN A 28 -27.24 -5.51 -0.17
CA GLN A 28 -27.96 -5.36 -1.45
C GLN A 28 -28.18 -6.69 -2.17
N ILE A 29 -27.47 -7.77 -1.82
CA ILE A 29 -27.58 -9.05 -2.51
C ILE A 29 -28.86 -9.76 -2.01
N PRO A 30 -29.93 -9.86 -2.82
CA PRO A 30 -31.20 -10.39 -2.35
C PRO A 30 -31.14 -11.91 -2.15
N HIS A 31 -32.09 -12.45 -1.39
CA HIS A 31 -32.31 -13.89 -1.31
C HIS A 31 -32.49 -14.49 -2.72
N GLY A 32 -31.93 -15.69 -2.92
CA GLY A 32 -32.01 -16.37 -4.21
C GLY A 32 -31.02 -15.84 -5.25
N LYS A 33 -30.10 -14.93 -4.86
CA LYS A 33 -29.05 -14.39 -5.72
C LYS A 33 -27.66 -14.50 -5.08
N VAL A 34 -26.64 -14.43 -5.92
CA VAL A 34 -25.23 -14.43 -5.54
C VAL A 34 -24.47 -13.33 -6.27
N ALA A 35 -23.40 -12.82 -5.66
CA ALA A 35 -22.51 -11.86 -6.28
C ALA A 35 -21.05 -12.29 -6.14
N LYS A 36 -20.21 -11.93 -7.10
CA LYS A 36 -18.76 -12.20 -7.05
C LYS A 36 -18.05 -11.17 -6.19
N TYR A 37 -16.98 -11.57 -5.49
CA TYR A 37 -16.05 -10.64 -4.82
C TYR A 37 -15.62 -9.49 -5.73
N GLY A 38 -15.35 -9.80 -7.00
CA GLY A 38 -14.95 -8.81 -8.00
C GLY A 38 -16.03 -7.80 -8.38
N GLN A 39 -17.31 -8.17 -8.29
CA GLN A 39 -18.42 -7.24 -8.56
C GLN A 39 -18.60 -6.27 -7.40
N ILE A 40 -18.53 -6.76 -6.17
CA ILE A 40 -18.55 -5.91 -4.98
C ILE A 40 -17.37 -4.93 -5.04
N ALA A 41 -16.15 -5.42 -5.32
CA ALA A 41 -14.97 -4.57 -5.47
C ALA A 41 -15.13 -3.49 -6.56
N VAL A 42 -15.65 -3.87 -7.73
CA VAL A 42 -15.92 -2.91 -8.82
C VAL A 42 -16.97 -1.88 -8.41
N SER A 43 -18.03 -2.28 -7.70
CA SER A 43 -19.06 -1.36 -7.20
C SER A 43 -18.55 -0.38 -6.13
N MET A 44 -17.42 -0.69 -5.50
CA MET A 44 -16.70 0.18 -4.56
C MET A 44 -15.65 1.06 -5.27
N GLY A 45 -15.45 0.88 -6.58
CA GLY A 45 -14.63 1.75 -7.44
C GLY A 45 -13.35 1.12 -8.00
N ASP A 46 -12.94 -0.06 -7.53
CA ASP A 46 -11.72 -0.73 -8.01
C ASP A 46 -11.73 -2.24 -7.72
N ARG A 47 -11.54 -3.06 -8.77
CA ARG A 47 -11.46 -4.53 -8.64
C ARG A 47 -10.34 -4.98 -7.70
N LEU A 48 -9.30 -4.18 -7.48
CA LEU A 48 -8.18 -4.49 -6.58
C LEU A 48 -8.62 -4.73 -5.13
N ALA A 49 -9.80 -4.26 -4.71
CA ALA A 49 -10.36 -4.53 -3.38
C ALA A 49 -10.83 -5.98 -3.18
N SER A 50 -10.94 -6.79 -4.25
CA SER A 50 -11.48 -8.17 -4.18
C SER A 50 -10.81 -9.05 -3.13
N ARG A 51 -9.48 -8.94 -2.99
CA ARG A 51 -8.73 -9.73 -2.01
C ARG A 51 -9.08 -9.32 -0.59
N TRP A 52 -9.11 -8.02 -0.32
CA TRP A 52 -9.48 -7.51 1.00
C TRP A 52 -10.90 -7.92 1.38
N ILE A 53 -11.87 -7.84 0.44
CA ILE A 53 -13.24 -8.33 0.67
C ILE A 53 -13.24 -9.82 1.02
N GLY A 54 -12.42 -10.62 0.32
CA GLY A 54 -12.22 -12.03 0.64
C GLY A 54 -11.72 -12.28 2.07
N GLU A 55 -10.72 -11.53 2.51
CA GLU A 55 -10.20 -11.60 3.89
C GLU A 55 -11.27 -11.19 4.91
N GLN A 56 -12.05 -10.14 4.64
CA GLN A 56 -13.12 -9.69 5.54
C GLN A 56 -14.24 -10.73 5.70
N LEU A 57 -14.57 -11.44 4.63
CA LEU A 57 -15.60 -12.49 4.64
C LEU A 57 -15.10 -13.85 5.17
N LEU A 58 -13.79 -14.01 5.35
CA LEU A 58 -13.18 -15.22 5.88
C LEU A 58 -12.76 -15.08 7.35
N HIS A 59 -12.19 -13.93 7.71
CA HIS A 59 -11.56 -13.69 9.02
C HIS A 59 -12.06 -12.41 9.70
N GLY A 60 -12.76 -11.53 8.98
CA GLY A 60 -13.19 -10.23 9.48
C GLY A 60 -14.63 -10.21 10.01
N PRO A 61 -15.08 -9.05 10.53
CA PRO A 61 -16.45 -8.86 11.01
C PRO A 61 -17.50 -9.08 9.92
N ALA A 62 -17.16 -8.80 8.66
CA ALA A 62 -18.08 -8.95 7.53
C ALA A 62 -18.52 -10.41 7.33
N ALA A 63 -17.74 -11.36 7.84
CA ALA A 63 -18.04 -12.78 7.80
C ALA A 63 -19.33 -13.13 8.54
N GLN A 64 -19.80 -12.30 9.48
CA GLN A 64 -21.02 -12.52 10.27
C GLN A 64 -22.24 -11.77 9.73
N LEU A 65 -22.10 -11.04 8.62
CA LEU A 65 -23.21 -10.26 8.05
C LEU A 65 -24.26 -11.17 7.42
N GLU A 66 -25.52 -10.76 7.54
CA GLU A 66 -26.59 -11.34 6.73
C GLU A 66 -26.27 -11.17 5.24
N GLY A 67 -26.31 -12.27 4.49
CA GLY A 67 -25.99 -12.28 3.06
C GLY A 67 -24.51 -12.51 2.72
N ALA A 68 -23.61 -12.61 3.70
CA ALA A 68 -22.19 -12.88 3.46
C ALA A 68 -21.97 -14.25 2.74
N HIS A 69 -22.82 -15.25 2.99
CA HIS A 69 -22.83 -16.53 2.28
C HIS A 69 -23.23 -16.40 0.79
N ARG A 70 -23.84 -15.28 0.37
CA ARG A 70 -24.23 -15.01 -1.03
C ARG A 70 -23.05 -14.51 -1.89
N VAL A 71 -21.89 -14.25 -1.28
CA VAL A 71 -20.70 -13.78 -2.02
C VAL A 71 -19.85 -14.96 -2.49
N VAL A 72 -19.62 -15.12 -3.79
CA VAL A 72 -18.92 -16.28 -4.39
C VAL A 72 -17.66 -15.87 -5.16
N ARG A 73 -16.80 -16.84 -5.46
CA ARG A 73 -15.60 -16.65 -6.30
C ARG A 73 -15.97 -16.46 -7.77
N ALA A 74 -14.98 -16.04 -8.56
CA ALA A 74 -15.10 -16.03 -10.01
C ALA A 74 -15.53 -17.42 -10.52
N GLY A 75 -16.43 -17.44 -11.51
CA GLY A 75 -16.95 -18.68 -12.09
C GLY A 75 -17.98 -19.42 -11.25
N GLY A 76 -18.49 -18.82 -10.16
CA GLY A 76 -19.59 -19.35 -9.36
C GLY A 76 -19.17 -20.25 -8.19
N LYS A 77 -17.87 -20.52 -8.05
CA LYS A 77 -17.36 -21.36 -6.96
C LYS A 77 -17.64 -20.73 -5.60
N LEU A 78 -18.16 -21.53 -4.67
CA LEU A 78 -18.51 -21.09 -3.32
C LEU A 78 -17.33 -20.44 -2.58
N GLY A 79 -16.14 -21.03 -2.71
CA GLY A 79 -14.99 -20.63 -1.89
C GLY A 79 -15.19 -20.93 -0.40
N LEU A 80 -14.23 -20.54 0.42
CA LEU A 80 -14.33 -20.66 1.88
C LEU A 80 -15.16 -19.50 2.44
N TYR A 81 -15.80 -19.76 3.58
CA TYR A 81 -16.63 -18.83 4.35
C TYR A 81 -16.42 -19.10 5.84
N HIS A 82 -16.84 -18.19 6.71
CA HIS A 82 -16.61 -18.11 8.16
C HIS A 82 -16.63 -19.43 8.97
N THR A 83 -17.29 -20.49 8.47
CA THR A 83 -17.46 -21.79 9.12
C THR A 83 -16.35 -22.77 8.77
N GLY A 84 -15.49 -22.42 7.82
CA GLY A 84 -14.42 -23.28 7.32
C GLY A 84 -14.89 -24.35 6.32
N GLU A 85 -16.19 -24.66 6.26
CA GLU A 85 -16.73 -25.71 5.38
C GLU A 85 -17.62 -25.15 4.24
N PRO A 86 -17.29 -25.43 2.97
CA PRO A 86 -18.14 -25.07 1.82
C PRO A 86 -19.58 -25.60 1.92
N ALA A 87 -19.80 -26.69 2.65
CA ALA A 87 -21.10 -27.33 2.83
C ALA A 87 -22.13 -26.43 3.55
N ASP A 88 -21.70 -25.64 4.54
CA ASP A 88 -22.60 -24.74 5.27
C ASP A 88 -23.08 -23.60 4.38
N LYS A 89 -22.16 -23.04 3.60
CA LYS A 89 -22.49 -22.01 2.61
C LYS A 89 -23.47 -22.55 1.57
N ALA A 90 -23.27 -23.78 1.10
CA ALA A 90 -24.20 -24.43 0.18
C ALA A 90 -25.59 -24.57 0.80
N ARG A 91 -25.69 -25.02 2.07
CA ARG A 91 -26.96 -25.17 2.78
C ARG A 91 -27.72 -23.85 2.90
N LEU A 92 -27.04 -22.77 3.26
CA LEU A 92 -27.65 -21.43 3.34
C LEU A 92 -28.16 -20.96 1.98
N LEU A 93 -27.34 -21.08 0.93
CA LEU A 93 -27.75 -20.74 -0.43
C LEU A 93 -28.96 -21.56 -0.92
N GLN A 94 -28.95 -22.87 -0.67
CA GLN A 94 -30.06 -23.76 -1.01
C GLN A 94 -31.35 -23.40 -0.27
N SER A 95 -31.25 -23.00 1.00
CA SER A 95 -32.41 -22.53 1.79
C SER A 95 -33.05 -21.26 1.21
N GLU A 96 -32.31 -20.49 0.42
CA GLU A 96 -32.79 -19.30 -0.31
C GLU A 96 -33.18 -19.60 -1.76
N GLY A 97 -33.20 -20.88 -2.17
CA GLY A 97 -33.56 -21.28 -3.53
C GLY A 97 -32.43 -21.22 -4.56
N VAL A 98 -31.17 -21.04 -4.13
CA VAL A 98 -30.00 -21.10 -5.02
C VAL A 98 -29.51 -22.54 -5.12
N ALA A 99 -29.69 -23.15 -6.29
CA ALA A 99 -29.14 -24.48 -6.56
C ALA A 99 -27.60 -24.45 -6.60
N VAL A 100 -26.99 -25.38 -5.87
CA VAL A 100 -25.54 -25.60 -5.81
C VAL A 100 -25.24 -26.99 -6.37
N ASP A 101 -24.37 -27.05 -7.38
CA ASP A 101 -23.86 -28.29 -7.97
C ASP A 101 -22.39 -28.48 -7.55
N GLY A 102 -22.14 -29.48 -6.70
CA GLY A 102 -20.85 -29.64 -6.03
C GLY A 102 -20.46 -28.41 -5.21
N ASP A 103 -19.44 -27.67 -5.68
CA ASP A 103 -18.95 -26.43 -5.07
C ASP A 103 -19.32 -25.17 -5.88
N ASN A 104 -20.29 -25.26 -6.79
CA ASN A 104 -20.54 -24.24 -7.80
C ASN A 104 -22.00 -23.80 -7.91
N VAL A 105 -22.19 -22.52 -8.22
CA VAL A 105 -23.49 -21.89 -8.48
C VAL A 105 -23.56 -21.45 -9.93
N ASN A 106 -24.69 -21.72 -10.59
CA ASN A 106 -24.94 -21.26 -11.96
C ASN A 106 -25.17 -19.73 -11.99
N LEU A 107 -24.12 -18.98 -12.33
CA LEU A 107 -24.17 -17.52 -12.41
C LEU A 107 -25.21 -17.02 -13.44
N ALA A 108 -25.43 -17.73 -14.55
CA ALA A 108 -26.42 -17.30 -15.55
C ALA A 108 -27.85 -17.22 -14.98
N LYS A 109 -28.13 -17.93 -13.88
CA LYS A 109 -29.44 -17.93 -13.21
C LYS A 109 -29.48 -17.01 -11.99
N TYR A 110 -28.43 -17.06 -11.16
CA TYR A 110 -28.46 -16.50 -9.82
C TYR A 110 -27.60 -15.25 -9.64
N GLU A 111 -26.87 -14.80 -10.65
CA GLU A 111 -25.98 -13.64 -10.51
C GLU A 111 -26.76 -12.34 -10.26
N PHE A 112 -26.22 -11.54 -9.34
CA PHE A 112 -26.62 -10.16 -9.05
C PHE A 112 -25.44 -9.22 -9.33
N CYS A 113 -25.73 -8.16 -10.10
CA CYS A 113 -24.73 -7.18 -10.56
C CYS A 113 -25.09 -5.73 -10.22
N ASP A 114 -26.34 -5.46 -9.84
CA ASP A 114 -26.93 -4.12 -9.83
C ASP A 114 -26.70 -3.40 -8.49
N PHE A 115 -25.43 -3.23 -8.14
CA PHE A 115 -25.02 -2.51 -6.95
C PHE A 115 -25.19 -1.00 -7.10
N SER A 116 -25.59 -0.33 -6.02
CA SER A 116 -25.77 1.11 -5.91
C SER A 116 -25.05 1.68 -4.68
N GLY A 117 -24.69 2.96 -4.73
CA GLY A 117 -24.03 3.69 -3.63
C GLY A 117 -22.71 4.34 -4.05
N ALA A 118 -22.06 5.05 -3.12
CA ALA A 118 -20.79 5.71 -3.38
C ALA A 118 -19.69 4.70 -3.74
N ALA A 119 -18.77 5.10 -4.62
CA ALA A 119 -17.63 4.29 -5.05
C ALA A 119 -16.33 4.88 -4.49
N PRO A 120 -16.05 4.71 -3.18
CA PRO A 120 -15.00 5.43 -2.46
C PRO A 120 -13.60 5.29 -3.09
N LEU A 121 -13.30 4.16 -3.74
CA LEU A 121 -12.00 3.93 -4.37
C LEU A 121 -11.80 4.75 -5.66
N VAL A 122 -12.89 5.25 -6.27
CA VAL A 122 -12.78 6.22 -7.36
C VAL A 122 -12.24 7.54 -6.81
N ASP A 123 -12.85 8.08 -5.76
CA ASP A 123 -12.43 9.34 -5.13
C ASP A 123 -10.98 9.26 -4.62
N LEU A 124 -10.62 8.13 -4.00
CA LEU A 124 -9.24 7.89 -3.56
C LEU A 124 -8.26 7.76 -4.73
N ARG A 125 -8.66 7.17 -5.86
CA ARG A 125 -7.79 7.11 -7.04
C ARG A 125 -7.55 8.52 -7.61
N ASP A 126 -8.60 9.31 -7.72
CA ASP A 126 -8.53 10.66 -8.26
C ASP A 126 -7.69 11.56 -7.33
N TRP A 127 -7.84 11.41 -6.02
CA TRP A 127 -7.01 12.09 -5.04
C TRP A 127 -5.53 11.69 -5.13
N GLN A 128 -5.24 10.39 -5.31
CA GLN A 128 -3.89 9.86 -5.55
C GLN A 128 -3.24 10.54 -6.77
N GLN A 129 -3.97 10.61 -7.89
CA GLN A 129 -3.48 11.21 -9.13
C GLN A 129 -3.29 12.72 -8.98
N ALA A 130 -4.22 13.40 -8.32
CA ALA A 130 -4.12 14.84 -8.08
C ALA A 130 -2.93 15.21 -7.19
N LEU A 131 -2.61 14.41 -6.17
CA LEU A 131 -1.41 14.61 -5.35
C LEU A 131 -0.13 14.31 -6.14
N ALA A 132 -0.08 13.18 -6.86
CA ALA A 132 1.08 12.82 -7.67
C ALA A 132 1.39 13.86 -8.76
N ALA A 133 0.37 14.46 -9.36
CA ALA A 133 0.53 15.51 -10.38
C ALA A 133 1.16 16.81 -9.84
N LYS A 134 1.07 17.06 -8.52
CA LYS A 134 1.74 18.20 -7.87
C LYS A 134 3.22 17.94 -7.61
N ASN A 135 3.63 16.68 -7.64
CA ASN A 135 4.98 16.29 -7.30
C ASN A 135 5.91 16.56 -8.49
N ARG A 136 7.17 16.89 -8.19
CA ARG A 136 8.21 17.10 -9.20
C ARG A 136 9.42 16.24 -8.87
N LEU A 137 10.05 15.70 -9.90
CA LEU A 137 11.37 15.08 -9.78
C LEU A 137 12.38 16.15 -10.19
N SER A 138 13.36 16.39 -9.34
CA SER A 138 14.38 17.42 -9.52
C SER A 138 15.60 17.04 -8.69
N GLU A 139 16.77 17.50 -9.09
CA GLU A 139 17.97 17.36 -8.27
C GLU A 139 17.78 18.06 -6.91
N LEU A 140 18.29 17.42 -5.85
CA LEU A 140 18.54 18.06 -4.56
C LEU A 140 19.54 19.20 -4.76
N PRO A 141 19.29 20.37 -4.17
CA PRO A 141 20.17 21.53 -4.33
C PRO A 141 21.53 21.34 -3.64
N ASP A 142 21.55 20.59 -2.55
CA ASP A 142 22.71 20.36 -1.70
C ASP A 142 22.81 18.88 -1.30
N GLU A 143 24.01 18.44 -0.91
CA GLU A 143 24.20 17.12 -0.32
C GLU A 143 23.45 17.04 1.03
N PRO A 144 22.64 15.99 1.27
CA PRO A 144 21.88 15.89 2.51
C PRO A 144 22.80 15.69 3.71
N ALA A 145 22.51 16.35 4.82
CA ALA A 145 23.19 16.12 6.09
C ALA A 145 22.54 14.95 6.84
N LEU A 146 21.22 14.85 6.78
CA LEU A 146 20.43 13.86 7.49
C LEU A 146 19.53 13.07 6.54
N ILE A 147 19.51 11.75 6.73
CA ILE A 147 18.63 10.82 6.02
C ILE A 147 17.79 10.06 7.05
N ALA A 148 16.50 9.87 6.79
CA ALA A 148 15.67 9.05 7.68
C ALA A 148 14.98 7.89 6.98
N GLY A 149 14.92 6.74 7.66
CA GLY A 149 14.08 5.61 7.27
C GLY A 149 12.71 5.68 7.95
N LEU A 150 11.67 5.31 7.22
CA LEU A 150 10.28 5.20 7.68
C LEU A 150 9.74 3.80 7.37
N ASP A 151 9.12 3.19 8.37
CA ASP A 151 8.45 1.89 8.24
C ASP A 151 7.29 1.76 9.26
N VAL A 152 6.29 0.92 8.94
CA VAL A 152 5.13 0.64 9.80
C VAL A 152 4.99 -0.86 10.01
N SER A 153 4.92 -1.28 11.28
CA SER A 153 4.52 -2.62 11.69
C SER A 153 3.08 -2.64 12.17
N TYR A 154 2.40 -3.78 12.07
CA TYR A 154 0.98 -3.92 12.43
C TYR A 154 0.74 -5.07 13.41
N ASP A 155 -0.22 -4.86 14.31
CA ASP A 155 -0.78 -5.88 15.19
C ASP A 155 -2.30 -5.66 15.27
N GLY A 156 -3.04 -6.55 14.62
CA GLY A 156 -4.50 -6.45 14.48
C GLY A 156 -4.95 -5.11 13.89
N GLU A 157 -5.67 -4.33 14.70
CA GLU A 157 -6.23 -3.03 14.34
C GLU A 157 -5.32 -1.85 14.75
N GLU A 158 -4.12 -2.12 15.25
CA GLU A 158 -3.10 -1.12 15.56
C GLU A 158 -1.87 -1.23 14.66
N GLY A 159 -1.13 -0.14 14.57
CA GLY A 159 0.19 -0.12 13.95
C GLY A 159 1.17 0.73 14.74
N VAL A 160 2.46 0.47 14.54
CA VAL A 160 3.56 1.26 15.08
C VAL A 160 4.43 1.70 13.94
N VAL A 161 4.58 3.02 13.79
CA VAL A 161 5.54 3.61 12.86
C VAL A 161 6.85 3.88 13.55
N ALA A 162 7.94 3.70 12.82
CA ALA A 162 9.27 4.11 13.23
C ALA A 162 9.84 5.14 12.24
N TYR A 163 10.51 6.14 12.79
CA TYR A 163 11.31 7.14 12.08
C TYR A 163 12.72 7.10 12.65
N VAL A 164 13.71 6.84 11.79
CA VAL A 164 15.08 6.58 12.24
C VAL A 164 16.05 7.42 11.41
N VAL A 165 16.73 8.37 12.04
CA VAL A 165 17.58 9.39 11.42
C VAL A 165 19.05 9.00 11.51
N PHE A 166 19.73 9.08 10.38
CA PHE A 166 21.14 8.85 10.23
C PHE A 166 21.83 10.12 9.76
N ASP A 167 23.05 10.33 10.25
CA ASP A 167 23.99 11.26 9.61
C ASP A 167 24.40 10.68 8.26
N TYR A 168 24.32 11.50 7.21
CA TYR A 168 24.60 11.04 5.86
C TYR A 168 26.07 10.66 5.68
N THR A 169 27.00 11.46 6.20
CA THR A 169 28.44 11.26 6.02
C THR A 169 28.95 10.07 6.84
N THR A 170 28.65 10.02 8.13
CA THR A 170 29.17 8.98 9.05
C THR A 170 28.36 7.68 8.98
N ARG A 171 27.13 7.74 8.47
CA ARG A 171 26.14 6.64 8.49
C ARG A 171 25.80 6.17 9.92
N GLU A 172 26.00 7.02 10.91
CA GLU A 172 25.66 6.74 12.30
C GLU A 172 24.21 7.12 12.60
N LEU A 173 23.56 6.33 13.45
CA LEU A 173 22.24 6.62 13.97
C LEU A 173 22.33 7.83 14.92
N VAL A 174 21.60 8.91 14.61
CA VAL A 174 21.62 10.14 15.42
C VAL A 174 20.32 10.42 16.17
N TRP A 175 19.20 9.88 15.70
CA TRP A 175 17.91 10.03 16.36
C TRP A 175 16.90 8.98 15.92
N SER A 176 15.93 8.65 16.76
CA SER A 176 14.82 7.77 16.37
C SER A 176 13.58 8.03 17.20
N GLN A 177 12.41 7.79 16.63
CA GLN A 177 11.13 7.92 17.30
C GLN A 177 10.14 6.89 16.76
N THR A 178 9.26 6.39 17.64
CA THR A 178 8.09 5.61 17.24
C THR A 178 6.80 6.35 17.58
N ASN A 179 5.71 5.96 16.92
CA ASN A 179 4.37 6.34 17.33
C ASN A 179 3.40 5.19 17.06
N ARG A 180 2.45 4.97 17.98
CA ARG A 180 1.42 3.93 17.85
C ARG A 180 0.09 4.58 17.54
N LEU A 181 -0.60 4.08 16.52
CA LEU A 181 -1.90 4.57 16.10
C LEU A 181 -2.82 3.41 15.66
N PRO A 182 -4.13 3.59 15.73
CA PRO A 182 -5.06 2.64 15.16
C PRO A 182 -5.06 2.70 13.62
N VAL A 183 -5.25 1.55 12.99
CA VAL A 183 -5.39 1.40 11.54
C VAL A 183 -6.75 1.94 11.10
N ARG A 184 -6.76 2.89 10.17
CA ARG A 184 -7.98 3.53 9.65
C ARG A 184 -8.37 3.13 8.23
N PHE A 185 -7.49 2.41 7.53
CA PHE A 185 -7.74 1.98 6.17
C PHE A 185 -7.20 0.55 5.94
N PRO A 186 -7.94 -0.31 5.21
CA PRO A 186 -7.50 -1.68 4.98
C PRO A 186 -6.30 -1.77 4.03
N TYR A 187 -5.59 -2.91 4.05
CA TYR A 187 -4.56 -3.18 3.05
C TYR A 187 -5.21 -3.55 1.71
N ILE A 188 -5.15 -2.63 0.75
CA ILE A 188 -5.54 -2.85 -0.65
C ILE A 188 -4.33 -2.50 -1.52
N THR A 189 -3.96 -3.41 -2.44
CA THR A 189 -2.82 -3.18 -3.36
C THR A 189 -3.04 -1.89 -4.16
N SER A 190 -2.00 -1.07 -4.29
CA SER A 190 -2.03 0.27 -4.90
C SER A 190 -2.77 1.36 -4.09
N TYR A 191 -3.18 1.07 -2.85
CA TYR A 191 -3.79 2.01 -1.90
C TYR A 191 -3.05 2.03 -0.54
N LEU A 192 -1.81 1.52 -0.49
CA LEU A 192 -0.99 1.47 0.74
C LEU A 192 -0.87 2.84 1.42
N SER A 193 -0.74 3.90 0.63
CA SER A 193 -0.64 5.27 1.13
C SER A 193 -1.81 5.65 2.06
N TYR A 194 -3.02 5.17 1.79
CA TYR A 194 -4.20 5.43 2.62
C TYR A 194 -4.18 4.71 3.96
N ARG A 195 -3.43 3.61 4.04
CA ARG A 195 -3.19 2.87 5.27
C ARG A 195 -2.08 3.49 6.12
N GLU A 196 -1.04 4.04 5.50
CA GLU A 196 0.23 4.36 6.19
C GLU A 196 0.58 5.84 6.29
N LEU A 197 0.04 6.73 5.45
CA LEU A 197 0.45 8.13 5.49
C LEU A 197 0.13 8.82 6.81
N ALA A 198 -1.00 8.51 7.46
CA ALA A 198 -1.32 9.05 8.79
C ALA A 198 -0.24 8.70 9.81
N PHE A 199 0.24 7.45 9.76
CA PHE A 199 1.36 7.00 10.59
C PHE A 199 2.61 7.83 10.34
N HIS A 200 3.05 7.96 9.09
CA HIS A 200 4.24 8.76 8.76
C HIS A 200 4.10 10.23 9.16
N LEU A 201 2.95 10.86 8.88
CA LEU A 201 2.69 12.25 9.27
C LEU A 201 2.76 12.44 10.79
N SER A 202 2.24 11.48 11.56
CA SER A 202 2.25 11.54 13.02
C SER A 202 3.66 11.54 13.62
N VAL A 203 4.55 10.67 13.12
CA VAL A 203 5.93 10.59 13.63
C VAL A 203 6.77 11.77 13.12
N LEU A 204 6.50 12.24 11.89
CA LEU A 204 7.11 13.46 11.37
C LEU A 204 6.68 14.69 12.19
N ALA A 205 5.44 14.76 12.68
CA ALA A 205 5.00 15.84 13.56
C ALA A 205 5.78 15.86 14.90
N ILE A 206 6.13 14.69 15.44
CA ILE A 206 7.00 14.59 16.62
C ILE A 206 8.42 15.06 16.26
N ALA A 207 8.97 14.59 15.14
CA ALA A 207 10.29 14.99 14.66
C ALA A 207 10.40 16.50 14.39
N GLN A 208 9.34 17.11 13.83
CA GLN A 208 9.23 18.55 13.56
C GLN A 208 9.32 19.35 14.86
N ARG A 209 8.59 18.96 15.91
CA ARG A 209 8.66 19.60 17.24
C ARG A 209 10.01 19.41 17.92
N ALA A 210 10.67 18.28 17.67
CA ALA A 210 11.99 17.97 18.22
C ALA A 210 13.15 18.62 17.44
N ASN A 211 12.88 19.31 16.32
CA ASN A 211 13.89 19.80 15.38
C ASN A 211 14.82 18.67 14.88
N ARG A 212 14.23 17.53 14.52
CA ARG A 212 14.92 16.30 14.08
C ARG A 212 14.46 15.80 12.72
N LEU A 213 13.95 16.69 11.88
CA LEU A 213 13.62 16.33 10.51
C LEU A 213 14.89 16.13 9.68
N ALA A 214 14.86 15.09 8.86
CA ALA A 214 15.90 14.76 7.90
C ALA A 214 15.68 15.50 6.58
N ASP A 215 16.74 15.64 5.80
CA ASP A 215 16.71 16.30 4.49
C ASP A 215 16.07 15.41 3.43
N VAL A 216 16.23 14.08 3.55
CA VAL A 216 15.59 13.09 2.66
C VAL A 216 15.01 11.93 3.46
N LEU A 217 13.82 11.50 3.05
CA LEU A 217 13.11 10.37 3.66
C LEU A 217 13.14 9.13 2.76
N LEU A 218 13.64 8.00 3.26
CA LEU A 218 13.46 6.69 2.67
C LEU A 218 12.21 6.04 3.28
N VAL A 219 11.29 5.59 2.43
CA VAL A 219 10.00 5.02 2.83
C VAL A 219 9.90 3.57 2.37
N ASP A 220 9.52 2.60 3.24
CA ASP A 220 9.20 1.22 2.79
C ASP A 220 7.93 1.25 1.94
N GLY A 221 8.11 1.24 0.62
CA GLY A 221 7.05 1.47 -0.35
C GLY A 221 7.58 2.03 -1.66
N SER A 222 6.69 2.26 -2.61
CA SER A 222 7.07 2.85 -3.90
C SER A 222 6.96 4.37 -3.89
N GLY A 223 7.72 5.03 -4.75
CA GLY A 223 7.48 6.39 -5.23
C GLY A 223 6.74 6.36 -6.57
N VAL A 224 7.36 6.92 -7.61
CA VAL A 224 6.79 6.93 -8.97
C VAL A 224 6.69 5.55 -9.61
N LEU A 225 7.33 4.52 -9.03
CA LEU A 225 7.13 3.10 -9.37
C LEU A 225 5.76 2.58 -8.87
N HIS A 226 4.71 3.15 -9.44
CA HIS A 226 3.32 2.87 -9.11
C HIS A 226 2.49 2.97 -10.40
N PRO A 227 1.41 2.17 -10.57
CA PRO A 227 0.55 2.23 -11.77
C PRO A 227 0.00 3.62 -12.08
N ARG A 228 -0.04 4.49 -11.07
CA ARG A 228 -0.53 5.88 -11.14
C ARG A 228 0.54 6.93 -10.86
N ARG A 229 1.82 6.52 -10.78
CA ARG A 229 2.96 7.36 -10.32
C ARG A 229 2.73 8.00 -8.93
N ALA A 230 1.92 7.35 -8.10
CA ALA A 230 1.38 7.86 -6.84
C ALA A 230 1.65 6.90 -5.68
N GLY A 231 2.86 6.33 -5.61
CA GLY A 231 3.25 5.52 -4.47
C GLY A 231 3.29 6.34 -3.17
N ILE A 232 3.43 5.65 -2.04
CA ILE A 232 3.42 6.29 -0.72
C ILE A 232 4.51 7.34 -0.56
N ALA A 233 5.72 7.12 -1.08
CA ALA A 233 6.79 8.11 -1.04
C ALA A 233 6.39 9.36 -1.84
N SER A 234 5.81 9.19 -3.04
CA SER A 234 5.34 10.31 -3.86
C SER A 234 4.23 11.11 -3.19
N MET A 235 3.25 10.44 -2.58
CA MET A 235 2.19 11.13 -1.86
C MET A 235 2.71 11.83 -0.60
N LEU A 236 3.65 11.22 0.12
CA LEU A 236 4.28 11.83 1.29
C LEU A 236 5.03 13.10 0.90
N SER A 237 5.83 13.08 -0.18
CA SER A 237 6.49 14.27 -0.73
C SER A 237 5.50 15.35 -1.14
N ALA A 238 4.43 14.98 -1.87
CA ALA A 238 3.42 15.93 -2.31
C ALA A 238 2.68 16.62 -1.15
N LEU A 239 2.50 15.95 -0.01
CA LEU A 239 1.86 16.49 1.18
C LEU A 239 2.83 17.32 2.04
N THR A 240 4.04 16.83 2.24
CA THR A 240 4.99 17.41 3.21
C THR A 240 5.91 18.46 2.60
N GLY A 241 6.14 18.41 1.28
CA GLY A 241 7.16 19.18 0.59
C GLY A 241 8.59 18.71 0.90
N MET A 242 8.76 17.48 1.39
CA MET A 242 10.08 16.89 1.68
C MET A 242 10.54 15.96 0.54
N PRO A 243 11.85 15.92 0.24
CA PRO A 243 12.42 14.89 -0.62
C PRO A 243 12.19 13.49 -0.08
N THR A 244 11.74 12.58 -0.96
CA THR A 244 11.42 11.20 -0.57
C THR A 244 11.90 10.20 -1.61
N ILE A 245 12.31 9.03 -1.14
CA ILE A 245 12.70 7.87 -1.94
C ILE A 245 11.87 6.68 -1.48
N GLY A 246 11.18 6.03 -2.41
CA GLY A 246 10.53 4.75 -2.14
C GLY A 246 11.50 3.59 -2.31
N VAL A 247 11.61 2.74 -1.30
CA VAL A 247 12.37 1.47 -1.34
C VAL A 247 11.42 0.33 -1.04
N THR A 248 11.23 -0.60 -1.97
CA THR A 248 10.28 -1.72 -1.78
C THR A 248 10.83 -3.08 -2.20
N LYS A 249 10.32 -4.14 -1.59
CA LYS A 249 10.61 -5.54 -1.93
C LYS A 249 9.71 -6.06 -3.07
N LYS A 250 8.66 -5.32 -3.43
CA LYS A 250 7.61 -5.74 -4.38
C LYS A 250 7.81 -5.05 -5.73
N HIS A 251 7.88 -5.84 -6.79
CA HIS A 251 7.76 -5.34 -8.16
C HIS A 251 6.31 -4.94 -8.42
N LEU A 252 6.00 -3.64 -8.31
CA LEU A 252 4.61 -3.18 -8.40
C LEU A 252 4.12 -2.99 -9.84
N CYS A 253 4.95 -2.44 -10.71
CA CYS A 253 4.68 -2.24 -12.13
C CYS A 253 5.97 -1.99 -12.93
N GLY A 254 5.86 -1.81 -14.25
CA GLY A 254 7.00 -1.64 -15.15
C GLY A 254 7.69 -2.96 -15.48
N SER A 255 8.69 -2.90 -16.36
CA SER A 255 9.48 -4.03 -16.84
C SER A 255 10.96 -3.73 -16.69
N TYR A 256 11.75 -4.75 -16.39
CA TYR A 256 13.21 -4.72 -16.37
C TYR A 256 13.75 -6.04 -16.91
N ALA A 257 14.95 -6.02 -17.47
CA ALA A 257 15.61 -7.22 -17.96
C ALA A 257 16.26 -7.95 -16.79
N ALA A 258 15.77 -9.14 -16.46
CA ALA A 258 16.33 -9.95 -15.37
C ALA A 258 17.80 -10.35 -15.60
N SER A 259 18.26 -10.35 -16.86
CA SER A 259 19.67 -10.54 -17.24
C SER A 259 20.58 -9.42 -16.73
N ASP A 260 20.03 -8.23 -16.54
CA ASP A 260 20.78 -7.02 -16.20
C ASP A 260 20.77 -6.79 -14.68
N LEU A 261 20.11 -7.68 -13.94
CA LEU A 261 19.98 -7.57 -12.50
C LEU A 261 21.30 -7.94 -11.81
N SER A 262 21.90 -6.96 -11.14
CA SER A 262 23.19 -7.10 -10.47
C SER A 262 23.17 -6.53 -9.06
N ALA A 263 24.20 -6.85 -8.27
CA ALA A 263 24.49 -6.17 -7.01
C ALA A 263 25.40 -4.93 -7.19
N ASP A 264 25.95 -4.75 -8.39
CA ASP A 264 26.98 -3.76 -8.68
C ASP A 264 26.43 -2.50 -9.35
N HIS A 265 25.24 -2.59 -9.95
CA HIS A 265 24.57 -1.47 -10.59
C HIS A 265 23.05 -1.62 -10.51
N PHE A 266 22.37 -0.49 -10.62
CA PHE A 266 20.94 -0.41 -10.75
C PHE A 266 20.50 -0.77 -12.18
N CYS A 267 19.45 -1.57 -12.27
CA CYS A 267 18.80 -1.98 -13.52
C CYS A 267 17.50 -1.21 -13.68
N ASP A 268 17.36 -0.42 -14.73
CA ASP A 268 16.20 0.44 -14.93
C ASP A 268 14.90 -0.35 -15.06
N LEU A 269 13.88 0.10 -14.31
CA LEU A 269 12.49 -0.28 -14.53
C LEU A 269 11.84 0.75 -15.42
N THR A 270 11.28 0.30 -16.53
CA THR A 270 10.65 1.17 -17.52
C THR A 270 9.20 0.80 -17.78
N ILE A 271 8.45 1.75 -18.32
CA ILE A 271 7.13 1.53 -18.89
C ILE A 271 7.08 2.12 -20.28
N SER A 272 6.59 1.33 -21.24
CA SER A 272 6.33 1.79 -22.60
C SER A 272 4.88 2.24 -22.71
N GLY A 273 4.67 3.41 -23.33
CA GLY A 273 3.37 3.92 -23.72
C GLY A 273 3.47 4.65 -25.06
N ASP A 274 2.38 5.31 -25.46
CA ASP A 274 2.28 5.98 -26.76
C ASP A 274 3.35 7.08 -26.94
N ALA A 275 3.77 7.72 -25.85
CA ALA A 275 4.82 8.75 -25.82
C ALA A 275 6.25 8.17 -25.72
N GLY A 276 6.42 6.85 -25.85
CA GLY A 276 7.70 6.16 -25.76
C GLY A 276 7.93 5.45 -24.41
N THR A 277 9.18 5.10 -24.15
CA THR A 277 9.60 4.39 -22.93
C THR A 277 10.08 5.40 -21.89
N SER A 278 9.56 5.29 -20.67
CA SER A 278 9.95 6.15 -19.53
C SER A 278 10.42 5.33 -18.34
N LYS A 279 11.44 5.82 -17.62
CA LYS A 279 11.92 5.22 -16.36
C LYS A 279 10.89 5.45 -15.25
N LEU A 280 10.68 4.41 -14.44
CA LEU A 280 9.81 4.41 -13.25
C LEU A 280 10.60 4.18 -11.95
N GLY A 281 11.82 3.66 -12.05
CA GLY A 281 12.66 3.33 -10.92
C GLY A 281 13.80 2.44 -11.38
N ALA A 282 14.43 1.77 -10.44
CA ALA A 282 15.44 0.77 -10.74
C ALA A 282 15.40 -0.40 -9.73
N ALA A 283 15.83 -1.57 -10.19
CA ALA A 283 16.04 -2.75 -9.37
C ALA A 283 17.52 -2.93 -9.07
N ILE A 284 17.83 -3.44 -7.89
CA ILE A 284 19.19 -3.83 -7.53
C ILE A 284 19.14 -5.07 -6.64
N LEU A 285 20.13 -5.95 -6.76
CA LEU A 285 20.35 -7.02 -5.78
C LEU A 285 21.07 -6.44 -4.57
N PRO A 286 20.50 -6.56 -3.36
CA PRO A 286 21.14 -6.01 -2.18
C PRO A 286 22.53 -6.57 -1.88
N THR A 287 22.78 -7.80 -2.29
CA THR A 287 24.07 -8.46 -2.18
C THR A 287 24.21 -9.49 -3.30
N ARG A 288 25.46 -9.89 -3.62
CA ARG A 288 25.72 -11.00 -4.56
C ARG A 288 25.17 -12.36 -4.11
N LYS A 289 24.74 -12.49 -2.85
CA LYS A 289 24.22 -13.74 -2.27
C LYS A 289 22.70 -13.91 -2.43
N THR A 290 21.96 -12.83 -2.71
CA THR A 290 20.50 -12.87 -2.85
C THR A 290 20.10 -12.83 -4.31
N LYS A 291 19.06 -13.59 -4.66
CA LYS A 291 18.37 -13.49 -5.97
C LYS A 291 17.12 -12.61 -5.91
N ARG A 292 16.81 -12.05 -4.73
CA ARG A 292 15.62 -11.22 -4.50
C ARG A 292 16.02 -9.75 -4.53
N PRO A 293 15.63 -8.98 -5.56
CA PRO A 293 15.95 -7.57 -5.64
C PRO A 293 15.17 -6.74 -4.61
N ILE A 294 15.61 -5.50 -4.47
CA ILE A 294 14.78 -4.38 -4.03
C ILE A 294 14.57 -3.43 -5.20
N PHE A 295 13.53 -2.62 -5.12
CA PHE A 295 13.17 -1.63 -6.12
C PHE A 295 13.21 -0.25 -5.49
N VAL A 296 13.87 0.67 -6.17
CA VAL A 296 14.07 2.06 -5.75
C VAL A 296 13.36 2.96 -6.74
N SER A 297 12.66 3.97 -6.24
CA SER A 297 12.06 4.99 -7.10
C SER A 297 11.96 6.32 -6.36
N PRO A 298 12.21 7.45 -7.04
CA PRO A 298 11.95 8.77 -6.48
C PRO A 298 10.50 8.88 -6.04
N GLY A 299 10.29 9.37 -4.82
CA GLY A 299 8.98 9.81 -4.38
C GLY A 299 8.68 11.17 -4.99
N GLY A 300 9.47 12.18 -4.62
CA GLY A 300 9.47 13.54 -5.18
C GLY A 300 10.58 14.40 -4.59
N LEU A 301 10.84 15.55 -5.22
CA LEU A 301 11.92 16.50 -4.92
C LEU A 301 13.32 15.86 -4.87
N ILE A 302 13.48 14.78 -5.63
CA ILE A 302 14.74 14.08 -5.88
C ILE A 302 14.63 13.43 -7.26
N ASP A 303 15.73 13.32 -8.00
CA ASP A 303 15.78 12.62 -9.27
C ASP A 303 16.12 11.13 -9.10
N PHE A 304 16.23 10.41 -10.23
CA PHE A 304 16.56 8.98 -10.19
C PHE A 304 18.00 8.73 -9.71
N ASP A 305 18.96 9.51 -10.23
CA ASP A 305 20.37 9.25 -10.02
C ASP A 305 20.77 9.49 -8.55
N GLN A 306 20.28 10.56 -7.94
CA GLN A 306 20.48 10.85 -6.53
C GLN A 306 19.73 9.86 -5.63
N ALA A 307 18.50 9.46 -6.00
CA ALA A 307 17.77 8.46 -5.23
C ALA A 307 18.51 7.10 -5.19
N GLU A 308 19.06 6.69 -6.32
CA GLU A 308 19.87 5.47 -6.45
C GLU A 308 21.19 5.58 -5.68
N ALA A 309 21.89 6.72 -5.79
CA ALA A 309 23.14 6.98 -5.07
C ALA A 309 22.95 6.95 -3.54
N ILE A 310 21.92 7.63 -3.02
CA ILE A 310 21.60 7.64 -1.58
C ILE A 310 21.26 6.23 -1.10
N VAL A 311 20.47 5.48 -1.86
CA VAL A 311 20.13 4.09 -1.48
C VAL A 311 21.39 3.22 -1.46
N ALA A 312 22.22 3.26 -2.50
CA ALA A 312 23.48 2.51 -2.55
C ALA A 312 24.42 2.86 -1.39
N HIS A 313 24.51 4.13 -1.01
CA HIS A 313 25.32 4.59 0.12
C HIS A 313 24.96 3.87 1.43
N PHE A 314 23.68 3.54 1.65
CA PHE A 314 23.22 2.85 2.85
C PHE A 314 23.09 1.33 2.72
N MET A 315 23.43 0.73 1.57
CA MET A 315 23.38 -0.72 1.35
C MET A 315 24.60 -1.44 1.95
N VAL A 316 24.59 -1.63 3.27
CA VAL A 316 25.71 -2.24 4.01
C VAL A 316 25.44 -3.71 4.33
N GLY A 317 25.68 -4.59 3.35
CA GLY A 317 25.73 -6.06 3.53
C GLY A 317 24.41 -6.75 3.93
N LYS A 318 23.29 -6.02 3.93
CA LYS A 318 21.95 -6.50 4.29
C LYS A 318 20.99 -6.36 3.10
N ARG A 319 19.80 -6.96 3.22
CA ARG A 319 18.77 -6.89 2.17
C ARG A 319 18.20 -5.48 1.99
N LEU A 320 18.05 -4.73 3.06
CA LEU A 320 17.49 -3.38 3.02
C LEU A 320 18.58 -2.35 3.33
N PRO A 321 18.50 -1.14 2.76
CA PRO A 321 19.34 -0.02 3.18
C PRO A 321 19.20 0.21 4.67
N THR A 322 20.29 0.61 5.32
CA THR A 322 20.40 0.68 6.78
C THR A 322 19.27 1.51 7.43
N PRO A 323 18.85 2.68 6.91
CA PRO A 323 17.74 3.44 7.50
C PRO A 323 16.40 2.68 7.48
N ILE A 324 16.03 2.08 6.34
CA ILE A 324 14.81 1.26 6.22
C ILE A 324 14.89 0.04 7.14
N GLY A 325 16.00 -0.69 7.13
CA GLY A 325 16.18 -1.88 7.96
C GLY A 325 16.18 -1.57 9.46
N ALA A 326 16.61 -0.37 9.86
CA ALA A 326 16.54 0.09 11.24
C ALA A 326 15.11 0.48 11.64
N ALA A 327 14.38 1.18 10.76
CA ALA A 327 12.97 1.50 10.97
C ALA A 327 12.11 0.22 11.06
N ASP A 328 12.30 -0.75 10.17
CA ASP A 328 11.60 -2.06 10.18
C ASP A 328 11.90 -2.89 11.44
N ARG A 329 13.09 -2.76 12.01
CA ARG A 329 13.39 -3.38 13.31
C ARG A 329 12.70 -2.64 14.45
N LEU A 330 12.85 -1.31 14.50
CA LEU A 330 12.33 -0.50 15.59
C LEU A 330 10.79 -0.54 15.65
N SER A 331 10.12 -0.56 14.50
CA SER A 331 8.65 -0.65 14.41
C SER A 331 8.15 -1.99 14.95
N ARG A 332 8.83 -3.10 14.63
CA ARG A 332 8.52 -4.46 15.14
C ARG A 332 8.82 -4.58 16.64
N ASP A 333 9.99 -4.14 17.09
CA ASP A 333 10.35 -4.23 18.51
C ASP A 333 9.38 -3.42 19.40
N ALA A 334 8.84 -2.32 18.88
CA ALA A 334 7.88 -1.48 19.59
C ALA A 334 6.43 -1.97 19.51
N ILE A 335 6.13 -2.96 18.64
CA ILE A 335 4.77 -3.50 18.55
C ILE A 335 4.48 -4.55 19.63
N GLY A 336 5.49 -5.37 19.97
CA GLY A 336 5.38 -6.50 20.90
C GLY A 336 5.73 -7.81 20.21
#